data_AF-A0A350D7I9-F1
#
_entry.id   AF-A0A350D7I9-F1
#
_cell.length_a   1.000
_cell.length_b   1.000
_cell.length_c   1.000
_cell.angle_alpha   90.00
_cell.angle_beta   90.00
_cell.angle_gamma   90.00
#
_symmetry.space_group_name_H-M   'P 1'
#
loop_
_entity.id
_entity.type
_entity.pdbx_description
1 polymer ?
#
loop_
_entity_poly.entity_id
_entity_poly.type
_entity_poly.pdbx_seq_one_letter_code
_entity_poly.pdbx_strand_id
1 'polypeptide(L)' 'MVIKTEKVKFVNHKTLIATADIGKDSISCYLQGPQGQEVKPFRVSNEINGLTT' A
#
# COMPACT_ATOMS: atom_id res chain seq x y z
N MET A 1 -3.18 0.46 -26.37
CA MET A 1 -4.05 0.58 -25.19
C MET A 1 -3.27 1.35 -24.13
N VAL A 2 -3.62 2.61 -23.89
CA VAL A 2 -2.92 3.44 -22.89
C VAL A 2 -3.65 3.25 -21.56
N ILE A 3 -3.01 2.56 -20.62
CA ILE A 3 -3.53 2.45 -19.25
C ILE A 3 -3.32 3.82 -18.60
N LYS A 4 -4.39 4.62 -18.53
CA LYS A 4 -4.40 5.88 -17.79
C LYS A 4 -4.77 5.56 -16.35
N THR A 5 -3.84 5.77 -15.42
CA THR A 5 -4.14 5.68 -13.98
C THR A 5 -5.18 6.73 -13.64
N GLU A 6 -6.40 6.30 -13.31
CA GLU A 6 -7.42 7.23 -12.81
C GLU A 6 -6.95 7.83 -11.49
N LYS A 7 -7.03 9.16 -11.36
CA LYS A 7 -6.72 9.84 -10.11
C LYS A 7 -7.58 9.23 -9.00
N VAL A 8 -6.92 8.76 -7.95
CA VAL A 8 -7.56 8.12 -6.80
C VAL A 8 -8.66 9.04 -6.27
N LYS A 9 -9.92 8.62 -6.41
CA LYS A 9 -11.07 9.34 -5.86
C LYS A 9 -10.98 9.27 -4.34
N PHE A 10 -10.93 10.42 -3.68
CA PHE A 10 -11.12 10.51 -2.23
C PHE A 10 -12.53 10.00 -1.91
N VAL A 11 -12.63 8.86 -1.22
CA VAL A 11 -13.93 8.22 -0.93
C VAL A 11 -14.59 8.82 0.33
N ASN A 12 -13.81 9.30 1.32
CA ASN A 12 -14.23 10.13 2.49
C ASN A 12 -13.05 10.35 3.48
N HIS A 13 -13.30 11.07 4.59
CA HIS A 13 -12.36 11.30 5.71
C HIS A 13 -11.98 10.04 6.52
N LYS A 14 -12.49 8.86 6.16
CA LYS A 14 -12.18 7.56 6.80
C LYS A 14 -11.44 6.61 5.86
N THR A 15 -11.19 7.04 4.62
CA THR A 15 -10.61 6.17 3.59
C THR A 15 -9.11 6.08 3.77
N LEU A 16 -8.62 4.86 3.97
CA LEU A 16 -7.20 4.53 3.93
C LEU A 16 -6.88 3.93 2.56
N ILE A 17 -5.92 4.51 1.85
CA ILE A 17 -5.38 3.91 0.62
C ILE A 17 -4.20 3.04 1.03
N ALA A 18 -4.26 1.76 0.68
CA ALA A 18 -3.17 0.82 0.90
C ALA A 18 -2.70 0.27 -0.45
N THR A 19 -1.38 0.24 -0.64
CA THR A 19 -0.73 -0.42 -1.77
C THR A 19 0.39 -1.30 -1.27
N ALA A 20 0.54 -2.47 -1.89
CA ALA A 20 1.61 -3.41 -1.59
C ALA A 20 2.33 -3.78 -2.88
N ASP A 21 3.66 -3.70 -2.87
CA ASP A 21 4.52 -4.28 -3.89
C ASP A 21 5.02 -5.63 -3.38
N ILE A 22 4.66 -6.71 -4.07
CA ILE A 22 4.86 -8.09 -3.60
C ILE A 22 6.02 -8.71 -4.38
N GLY A 23 7.19 -8.74 -3.75
CA GLY A 23 8.36 -9.48 -4.21
C GLY A 23 8.43 -10.88 -3.59
N LYS A 24 9.33 -11.72 -4.11
CA LYS A 24 9.56 -13.08 -3.62
C LYS A 24 9.95 -13.13 -2.14
N ASP A 25 10.87 -12.26 -1.75
CA ASP A 25 11.49 -12.28 -0.42
C ASP A 25 11.01 -11.12 0.46
N SER A 26 10.28 -10.17 -0.11
CA SER A 26 9.78 -9.02 0.66
C SER A 26 8.57 -8.37 0.04
N ILE A 27 7.72 -7.85 0.90
CA ILE A 27 6.56 -7.02 0.57
C ILE A 27 6.83 -5.61 1.07
N SER A 28 6.71 -4.63 0.19
CA SER A 28 6.79 -3.22 0.54
C SER A 28 5.38 -2.65 0.65
N CYS A 29 5.00 -2.19 1.83
CA CYS A 29 3.67 -1.64 2.10
C CYS A 29 3.71 -0.11 2.13
N TYR A 30 2.72 0.51 1.48
CA TYR A 30 2.52 1.95 1.44
C TYR A 30 1.10 2.25 1.90
N LEU A 31 0.98 3.13 2.89
CA LEU A 31 -0.31 3.60 3.38
C LEU A 31 -0.41 5.11 3.24
N GLN A 32 -1.49 5.56 2.64
CA GLN A 32 -1.83 6.98 2.57
C GLN A 32 -3.16 7.21 3.28
N GLY A 33 -3.11 8.03 4.32
CA GLY A 33 -4.29 8.44 5.05
C GLY A 33 -5.19 9.36 4.22
N PRO A 34 -6.42 9.60 4.69
CA PRO A 34 -7.47 10.31 3.94
C PRO A 34 -7.16 11.78 3.62
N GLN A 35 -6.12 12.37 4.24
CA GLN A 35 -5.67 13.74 3.98
C GLN A 35 -4.33 13.78 3.23
N GLY A 36 -3.92 12.67 2.61
CA GLY A 36 -2.66 12.58 1.90
C GLY A 36 -1.44 12.35 2.80
N GLN A 37 -1.64 12.25 4.12
CA GLN A 37 -0.59 11.89 5.08
C GLN A 37 -0.06 10.49 4.78
N GLU A 38 1.20 10.41 4.38
CA GLU A 38 1.88 9.14 4.14
C GLU A 38 2.35 8.54 5.47
N VAL A 39 2.00 7.29 5.72
CA VAL A 39 2.71 6.50 6.72
C VAL A 39 3.99 6.02 6.04
N LYS A 40 5.13 6.16 6.73
CA LYS A 40 6.41 5.69 6.20
C LYS A 40 6.26 4.26 5.67
N PRO A 41 6.81 3.95 4.49
CA PRO A 41 6.80 2.59 3.98
C PRO A 41 7.38 1.64 5.02
N PHE A 42 6.70 0.53 5.24
CA PHE A 42 7.19 -0.54 6.11
C PHE A 42 7.33 -1.82 5.29
N ARG A 43 8.36 -2.59 5.64
CA ARG A 43 8.65 -3.85 4.98
C ARG A 43 7.99 -4.97 5.77
N VAL A 44 7.46 -5.94 5.04
CA VAL A 44 6.95 -7.17 5.59
C VAL A 44 7.70 -8.31 4.90
N SER A 45 8.22 -9.25 5.68
CA SER A 45 8.80 -10.47 5.16
C SER A 45 7.71 -11.53 5.02
N ASN A 46 7.78 -12.30 3.94
CA ASN A 46 6.91 -13.45 3.74
C ASN A 46 7.66 -14.71 4.17
N GLU A 47 7.36 -15.18 5.37
CA GLU A 47 7.94 -16.39 5.95
C GLU A 47 7.03 -17.60 5.71
N ILE A 48 7.56 -18.81 5.87
CA ILE A 48 6.77 -20.05 5.73
C ILE A 48 5.55 -20.11 6.66
N ASN A 49 5.62 -19.40 7.79
CA ASN A 49 4.56 -19.32 8.80
C ASN A 49 3.67 -18.06 8.65
N GLY A 50 3.87 -17.25 7.62
CA GLY A 50 3.08 -16.05 7.33
C GLY A 50 3.90 -14.75 7.30
N LEU A 51 3.19 -13.63 7.47
CA LEU A 51 3.75 -12.29 7.33
C LEU A 51 4.34 -11.77 8.64
N THR A 52 5.56 -11.24 8.58
CA THR A 52 6.27 -10.65 9.73
C THR A 52 6.79 -9.25 9.39
N THR A 53 6.70 -8.32 10.34
CA THR A 53 7.16 -6.91 10.21
C THR A 53 8.50 -6.69 10.88
#